data_AF-A0A561WAR1-F1
#
_entry.id   AF-A0A561WAR1-F1
#
_cell.length_a   1.000
_cell.length_b   1.000
_cell.length_c   1.000
_cell.angle_alpha   90.00
_cell.angle_beta   90.00
_cell.angle_gamma   90.00
#
_symmetry.space_group_name_H-M   'P 1'
#
loop_
_entity.id
_entity.type
_entity.pdbx_description
1 polymer ?
#
loop_
_entity_poly.entity_id
_entity_poly.type
_entity_poly.pdbx_seq_one_letter_code
_entity_poly.pdbx_strand_id
1 'polypeptide(L)'
;MADIDDIDNIADPAERAKEVGRRLNAIPAWNALLREKRQAILREMKAAGMSYAEIGRAVGMHRNRAQKIIEGPASGGQGGKADEA
;
A
#
# COMPACT_ATOMS: atom_id res chain seq x y z
N MET A 1 1.08 -4.36 -16.12
CA MET A 1 0.92 -5.45 -15.14
C MET A 1 0.14 -6.51 -15.88
N ALA A 2 0.67 -7.73 -16.04
CA ALA A 2 -0.06 -8.79 -16.72
C ALA A 2 -1.40 -9.00 -15.99
N ASP A 3 -2.50 -9.07 -16.73
CA ASP A 3 -3.82 -9.19 -16.13
C ASP A 3 -3.95 -10.54 -15.43
N ILE A 4 -4.91 -10.65 -14.52
CA ILE A 4 -5.14 -11.92 -13.80
C ILE A 4 -5.52 -13.03 -14.78
N ASP A 5 -6.20 -12.67 -15.86
CA ASP A 5 -6.66 -13.54 -16.93
C ASP A 5 -5.50 -14.22 -17.69
N ASP A 6 -4.29 -13.63 -17.68
CA ASP A 6 -3.11 -14.23 -18.31
C ASP A 6 -2.65 -15.52 -17.61
N ILE A 7 -3.00 -15.69 -16.33
CA ILE A 7 -2.67 -16.88 -15.55
C ILE A 7 -3.48 -18.08 -16.05
N ASP A 8 -4.74 -17.86 -16.40
CA ASP A 8 -5.64 -18.94 -16.84
C ASP A 8 -5.25 -19.51 -18.20
N ASN A 9 -4.51 -18.73 -19.00
CA ASN A 9 -3.95 -19.14 -20.29
C ASN A 9 -2.70 -20.05 -20.16
N ILE A 10 -2.14 -20.22 -18.96
CA ILE A 10 -1.00 -21.13 -18.72
C ILE A 10 -1.52 -22.57 -18.70
N ALA A 11 -1.20 -23.34 -19.74
CA ALA A 11 -1.73 -24.70 -19.93
C ALA A 11 -1.34 -25.68 -18.81
N ASP A 12 -0.09 -25.64 -18.34
CA ASP A 12 0.39 -26.51 -17.26
C ASP A 12 -0.05 -26.00 -15.89
N PRO A 13 -0.79 -26.80 -15.09
CA PRO A 13 -1.19 -26.42 -13.74
C PRO A 13 -0.01 -26.11 -12.80
N ALA A 14 1.13 -26.77 -12.96
CA ALA A 14 2.28 -26.51 -12.09
C ALA A 14 2.92 -25.15 -12.40
N GLU A 15 3.14 -24.81 -13.67
CA GLU A 15 3.58 -23.45 -14.06
C GLU A 15 2.56 -22.37 -13.66
N ARG A 16 1.26 -22.66 -13.76
CA ARG A 16 0.21 -21.73 -13.31
C ARG A 16 0.32 -21.43 -11.80
N ALA A 17 0.48 -22.47 -10.99
CA ALA A 17 0.64 -22.33 -9.54
C ALA A 17 1.90 -21.54 -9.16
N LYS A 18 3.02 -21.75 -9.88
CA LYS A 18 4.26 -20.99 -9.67
C LYS A 18 4.06 -19.50 -9.95
N GLU A 19 3.39 -19.16 -11.04
CA GLU A 19 3.13 -17.76 -11.41
C GLU A 19 2.21 -17.07 -10.38
N VAL A 20 1.15 -17.75 -9.91
CA VAL A 20 0.31 -17.25 -8.82
C VAL A 20 1.15 -17.00 -7.56
N GLY A 21 1.98 -17.97 -7.14
CA GLY A 21 2.84 -17.83 -5.98
C GLY A 21 3.81 -16.65 -6.09
N ARG A 22 4.42 -16.45 -7.27
CA ARG A 22 5.30 -15.31 -7.54
C ARG A 22 4.57 -13.97 -7.38
N ARG A 23 3.35 -13.85 -7.91
CA ARG A 23 2.53 -12.63 -7.77
C ARG A 23 2.11 -12.41 -6.32
N LEU A 24 1.66 -13.44 -5.61
CA LEU A 24 1.31 -13.36 -4.19
C LEU A 24 2.48 -12.87 -3.34
N ASN A 25 3.69 -13.37 -3.61
CA ASN A 25 4.90 -12.94 -2.91
C ASN A 25 5.28 -11.48 -3.19
N ALA A 26 4.87 -10.92 -4.34
CA ALA A 26 5.09 -9.52 -4.66
C ALA A 26 4.09 -8.57 -3.97
N ILE A 27 2.88 -9.04 -3.60
CA ILE A 27 1.82 -8.21 -3.01
C ILE A 27 2.27 -7.48 -1.74
N PRO A 28 2.98 -8.10 -0.78
CA PRO A 28 3.46 -7.38 0.41
C PRO A 28 4.34 -6.18 0.09
N ALA A 29 5.28 -6.31 -0.84
CA ALA A 29 6.15 -5.22 -1.27
C ALA A 29 5.35 -4.11 -1.96
N TRP A 30 4.45 -4.46 -2.88
CA TRP A 30 3.54 -3.50 -3.51
C TRP A 30 2.65 -2.80 -2.50
N ASN A 31 2.10 -3.52 -1.52
CA ASN A 31 1.29 -2.95 -0.45
C ASN A 31 2.07 -1.96 0.40
N ALA A 32 3.33 -2.24 0.72
CA ALA A 32 4.20 -1.31 1.44
C ALA A 32 4.40 0.00 0.64
N LEU A 33 4.81 -0.11 -0.62
CA LEU A 33 5.02 1.03 -1.52
C LEU A 33 3.75 1.85 -1.72
N LEU A 34 2.60 1.21 -1.92
CA LEU A 34 1.32 1.90 -2.08
C LEU A 34 0.87 2.61 -0.80
N ARG A 35 1.16 2.04 0.38
CA ARG A 35 0.87 2.70 1.67
C ARG A 35 1.69 3.98 1.82
N GLU A 36 2.97 3.94 1.50
CA GLU A 36 3.86 5.10 1.52
C GLU A 36 3.41 6.17 0.54
N LYS A 37 3.14 5.79 -0.72
CA LYS A 37 2.63 6.72 -1.75
C LYS A 37 1.31 7.35 -1.32
N ARG A 38 0.38 6.57 -0.77
CA ARG A 38 -0.88 7.10 -0.24
C ARG A 38 -0.61 8.11 0.87
N GLN A 39 0.27 7.81 1.82
CA GLN A 39 0.60 8.75 2.90
C GLN A 39 1.19 10.06 2.36
N ALA A 40 2.11 9.99 1.39
CA ALA A 40 2.68 11.17 0.75
C ALA A 40 1.62 12.04 0.08
N ILE A 41 0.73 11.45 -0.73
CA ILE A 41 -0.37 12.17 -1.39
C ILE A 41 -1.28 12.85 -0.37
N LEU A 42 -1.66 12.16 0.72
CA LEU A 42 -2.50 12.79 1.75
C LEU A 42 -1.80 13.93 2.49
N ARG A 43 -0.46 13.88 2.63
CA ARG A 43 0.34 14.98 3.17
C ARG A 43 0.37 16.17 2.23
N GLU A 44 0.48 15.94 0.91
CA GLU A 44 0.37 17.01 -0.09
C GLU A 44 -0.99 17.71 -0.03
N MET A 45 -2.08 16.94 0.05
CA MET A 45 -3.43 17.51 0.24
C MET A 45 -3.52 18.33 1.53
N LYS A 46 -2.90 17.86 2.61
CA LYS A 46 -2.85 18.59 3.89
C LYS A 46 -2.04 19.88 3.79
N ALA A 47 -0.90 19.83 3.11
CA ALA A 47 -0.04 21.00 2.84
C ALA A 47 -0.73 22.03 1.92
N ALA A 48 -1.62 21.58 1.03
CA ALA A 48 -2.48 22.44 0.23
C ALA A 48 -3.62 23.11 1.02
N GLY A 49 -3.66 22.96 2.35
CA GLY A 49 -4.60 23.64 3.24
C GLY A 49 -5.86 22.86 3.58
N MET A 50 -6.05 21.65 3.03
CA MET A 50 -7.25 20.86 3.32
C MET A 50 -7.28 20.40 4.79
N SER A 51 -8.46 20.43 5.40
CA SER A 51 -8.72 19.79 6.69
C SER A 51 -8.79 18.25 6.54
N TYR A 52 -8.60 17.52 7.63
CA TYR A 52 -8.73 16.05 7.61
C TYR A 52 -10.14 15.59 7.20
N ALA A 53 -11.17 16.40 7.46
CA ALA A 53 -12.53 16.10 7.06
C ALA A 53 -12.73 16.25 5.54
N GLU A 54 -12.16 17.29 4.93
CA GLU A 54 -12.18 17.49 3.49
C GLU A 54 -11.40 16.41 2.76
N ILE A 55 -10.20 16.09 3.24
CA ILE A 55 -9.39 14.99 2.70
C ILE A 55 -10.16 13.68 2.77
N GLY A 56 -10.74 13.36 3.93
CA GLY A 56 -11.54 12.15 4.11
C GLY A 56 -12.69 12.05 3.09
N ARG A 57 -13.46 13.13 2.92
CA ARG A 57 -14.54 13.17 1.92
C ARG A 57 -14.02 12.99 0.49
N ALA A 58 -12.91 13.64 0.14
CA ALA A 58 -12.35 13.60 -1.21
C ALA A 58 -11.87 12.20 -1.64
N VAL A 59 -11.35 11.40 -0.71
CA VAL A 59 -10.81 10.06 -1.00
C VAL A 59 -11.70 8.91 -0.50
N GLY A 60 -12.93 9.21 -0.06
CA GLY A 60 -13.89 8.19 0.38
C GLY A 60 -13.54 7.49 1.70
N MET A 61 -13.00 8.21 2.68
CA MET A 61 -12.72 7.66 4.02
C MET A 61 -13.08 8.59 5.18
N HIS A 62 -13.20 8.04 6.38
CA HIS A 62 -13.49 8.84 7.58
C HIS A 62 -12.31 9.76 7.96
N ARG A 63 -12.60 10.96 8.48
CA ARG A 63 -11.58 11.98 8.85
C ARG A 63 -10.47 11.43 9.77
N ASN A 64 -10.84 10.60 10.75
CA ASN A 64 -9.89 10.01 11.70
C ASN A 64 -8.91 9.04 11.00
N ARG A 65 -9.35 8.40 9.91
CA ARG A 65 -8.48 7.52 9.12
C ARG A 65 -7.48 8.35 8.31
N ALA A 66 -7.93 9.45 7.69
CA ALA A 66 -7.06 10.38 6.99
C ALA A 66 -5.98 10.93 7.94
N GLN A 67 -6.39 11.40 9.13
CA GLN A 67 -5.47 11.88 10.18
C GLN A 67 -4.42 10.83 10.54
N LYS A 68 -4.83 9.60 10.91
CA LYS A 68 -3.92 8.51 11.28
C LYS A 68 -2.91 8.16 10.17
N ILE A 69 -3.33 8.23 8.90
CA ILE A 69 -2.41 7.97 7.78
C ILE A 69 -1.42 9.12 7.63
N ILE A 70 -1.88 10.37 7.68
CA ILE A 70 -1.03 11.55 7.48
C ILE A 70 0.02 11.69 8.58
N GLU A 71 -0.42 11.62 9.84
CA GLU A 71 0.43 11.77 11.02
C GLU A 71 1.35 10.55 11.22
N GLY A 72 0.97 9.39 10.67
CA GLY A 72 1.66 8.12 10.89
C GLY A 72 1.39 7.56 12.29
N PRO A 73 1.93 6.37 12.62
CA PRO A 73 1.92 5.90 13.99
C PRO A 73 2.63 6.92 14.88
N ALA A 74 2.04 7.26 16.03
CA ALA A 74 2.74 8.00 17.07
C ALA A 74 4.03 7.23 17.37
N SER A 75 5.18 7.88 17.18
CA SER A 75 6.51 7.28 17.31
C SER A 75 6.62 6.44 18.58
N GLY A 76 6.70 5.11 18.41
CA GLY A 76 6.84 4.17 19.52
C GLY A 76 6.39 2.76 19.17
N GLY A 77 7.15 2.04 18.34
CA GLY A 77 6.90 0.60 18.17
C GLY A 77 7.45 -0.03 16.89
N GLN A 78 8.76 -0.34 16.92
CA GLN A 78 9.47 -1.47 16.28
C GLN A 78 9.39 -1.69 14.76
N GLY A 79 10.58 -1.88 14.16
CA GLY A 79 10.76 -2.90 13.11
C GLY A 79 11.74 -2.57 11.99
N GLY A 80 13.03 -2.50 12.28
CA GLY A 80 14.08 -2.49 11.26
C GLY A 80 15.44 -2.62 11.91
N LYS A 81 15.80 -3.84 12.33
CA LYS A 81 17.18 -4.18 12.69
C LYS A 81 18.09 -3.74 11.54
N ALA A 82 19.00 -2.82 11.82
CA ALA A 82 20.19 -2.66 10.99
C ALA A 82 21.01 -3.93 11.19
N ASP A 83 21.04 -4.75 10.15
CA ASP A 83 21.85 -5.95 10.07
C ASP A 83 23.32 -5.56 10.17
N GLU A 84 24.01 -6.30 11.02
CA GLU A 84 25.42 -6.23 11.35
C GLU A 84 26.25 -6.68 10.14
N ALA A 85 27.21 -5.86 9.70
CA ALA A 85 28.30 -6.26 8.80
C ALA A 85 29.55 -5.44 9.12
#